data_AF-A0AAN0NFJ6-F1
#
_entry.id   AF-A0AAN0NFJ6-F1
#
_cell.length_a   1.000
_cell.length_b   1.000
_cell.length_c   1.000
_cell.angle_alpha   90.00
_cell.angle_beta   90.00
_cell.angle_gamma   90.00
#
_symmetry.space_group_name_H-M   'P 1'
#
loop_
_entity.id
_entity.type
_entity.pdbx_description
1 polymer ?
#
loop_
_entity_poly.entity_id
_entity_poly.type
_entity_poly.pdbx_seq_one_letter_code
_entity_poly.pdbx_strand_id
1 'polypeptide(L)'
;MQRILFFIVLGAIVGTGIWNVLDIKRMQSVSHEEIQVTVIYNEKAFPIKMEPYATMRELLTKVELGNDVDLQKLNPERILSHRDVISIPVKQRTYLSFN
;
A
#
# COMPACT_ATOMS: atom_id res chain seq x y z
N MET A 1 25.21 -29.80 44.10
CA MET A 1 24.01 -28.96 44.27
C MET A 1 24.23 -27.53 43.76
N GLN A 2 25.19 -26.76 44.30
CA GLN A 2 25.42 -25.34 43.94
C GLN A 2 25.77 -25.07 42.46
N ARG A 3 26.55 -25.94 41.82
CA ARG A 3 26.93 -25.79 40.40
C ARG A 3 25.74 -25.92 39.44
N ILE A 4 24.75 -26.74 39.78
CA ILE A 4 23.56 -27.00 38.95
C ILE A 4 22.64 -25.77 38.95
N LEU A 5 22.46 -25.16 40.12
CA LEU A 5 21.71 -23.91 40.27
C LEU A 5 22.32 -22.76 39.44
N PHE A 6 23.64 -22.69 39.39
CA PHE A 6 24.35 -21.69 38.59
C PHE A 6 24.03 -21.82 37.09
N PHE A 7 24.05 -23.05 36.54
CA PHE A 7 23.74 -23.27 35.13
C PHE A 7 22.26 -23.00 34.78
N ILE A 8 21.34 -23.26 35.70
CA ILE A 8 19.90 -22.95 35.50
C ILE A 8 19.68 -21.43 35.44
N VAL A 9 20.29 -20.68 36.35
CA VAL A 9 20.19 -19.21 36.36
C VAL A 9 20.86 -18.62 35.11
N LEU A 10 22.02 -19.15 34.71
CA LEU A 10 22.72 -18.72 33.50
C LEU A 10 21.87 -18.99 32.24
N GLY A 11 21.24 -20.17 32.17
CA GLY A 11 20.33 -20.53 31.07
C GLY A 11 19.10 -19.63 30.99
N ALA A 12 18.53 -19.23 32.14
CA ALA A 12 17.41 -18.29 32.18
C ALA A 12 17.78 -16.87 31.70
N ILE A 13 18.96 -16.38 32.08
CA ILE A 13 19.46 -15.06 31.63
C ILE A 13 19.75 -15.07 30.13
N VAL A 14 20.39 -16.13 29.62
CA VAL A 14 20.69 -16.26 28.18
C VAL A 14 19.41 -16.47 27.37
N GLY A 15 18.47 -17.29 27.86
CA GLY A 15 17.20 -17.54 27.19
C GLY A 15 16.31 -16.30 27.09
N THR A 16 16.21 -15.52 28.16
CA THR A 16 15.46 -14.25 28.15
C THR A 16 16.11 -13.20 27.23
N GLY A 17 17.44 -13.14 27.17
CA GLY A 17 18.16 -12.27 26.25
C GLY A 17 17.92 -12.62 24.78
N ILE A 18 17.97 -13.91 24.41
CA ILE A 18 17.71 -14.37 23.04
C ILE A 18 16.26 -14.08 22.62
N TRP A 19 15.30 -14.27 23.52
CA TRP A 19 13.88 -14.04 23.22
C TRP A 19 13.58 -12.56 22.91
N ASN A 20 14.18 -11.63 23.65
CA ASN A 20 14.05 -10.19 23.41
C ASN A 20 14.67 -9.76 22.07
N VAL A 21 15.82 -10.33 21.67
CA VAL A 21 16.47 -10.01 20.39
C VAL A 21 15.66 -10.53 19.19
N LEU A 22 14.99 -11.67 19.34
CA LEU A 22 14.14 -12.23 18.29
C LEU A 22 12.90 -11.34 18.03
N ASP A 23 12.36 -10.71 19.07
CA ASP A 23 11.18 -9.85 18.96
C ASP A 23 11.51 -8.48 18.32
N ILE A 24 12.70 -7.92 18.62
CA ILE A 24 13.17 -6.65 18.03
C ILE A 24 13.38 -6.77 16.51
N LYS A 25 13.84 -7.93 16.01
CA LYS A 25 13.96 -8.17 14.56
C LYS A 25 12.61 -8.14 13.83
N ARG A 26 11.50 -8.43 14.53
CA ARG A 26 10.14 -8.39 13.97
C ARG A 26 9.61 -6.96 13.80
N MET A 27 10.11 -6.02 14.60
CA MET A 27 9.77 -4.59 14.51
C MET A 27 10.59 -3.84 13.44
N GLN A 28 11.78 -4.32 13.06
CA GLN A 28 12.54 -3.76 11.93
C GLN A 28 11.96 -4.15 10.57
N SER A 29 11.08 -5.15 10.50
CA SER A 29 10.30 -5.50 9.32
C SER A 29 8.93 -4.80 9.28
N VAL A 30 8.86 -3.56 9.77
CA VAL A 30 7.91 -2.56 9.24
C VAL A 30 8.49 -2.12 7.89
N SER A 31 8.72 -3.06 6.96
CA SER A 31 7.84 -3.32 5.82
C SER A 31 7.36 -1.99 5.26
N HIS A 32 7.96 -1.57 4.16
CA HIS A 32 7.38 -0.52 3.31
C HIS A 32 5.89 -0.85 3.17
N GLU A 33 5.05 -0.04 3.80
CA GLU A 33 3.63 -0.34 3.95
C GLU A 33 2.97 -0.07 2.60
N GLU A 34 2.94 -1.10 1.73
CA GLU A 34 2.30 -1.00 0.43
C GLU A 34 0.84 -0.60 0.60
N ILE A 35 0.42 0.45 -0.11
CA ILE A 35 -0.98 0.85 -0.16
C ILE A 35 -1.66 0.13 -1.33
N GLN A 36 -2.77 -0.54 -1.04
CA GLN A 36 -3.69 -1.02 -2.07
C GLN A 36 -4.73 0.05 -2.41
N VAL A 37 -4.85 0.42 -3.68
CA VAL A 37 -5.83 1.37 -4.23
C VAL A 37 -6.69 0.63 -5.26
N THR A 38 -7.98 0.92 -5.34
CA THR A 38 -8.89 0.34 -6.35
C THR A 38 -9.21 1.36 -7.42
N VAL A 39 -8.91 1.04 -8.68
CA VAL A 39 -9.21 1.88 -9.84
C VAL A 39 -10.45 1.34 -10.55
N ILE A 40 -11.44 2.20 -10.76
CA ILE A 40 -12.64 1.89 -11.54
C ILE A 40 -12.50 2.58 -12.89
N TYR A 41 -12.44 1.79 -13.96
CA TYR A 41 -12.37 2.27 -15.34
C TYR A 41 -13.11 1.30 -16.27
N ASN A 42 -13.96 1.83 -17.17
CA ASN A 42 -14.78 1.05 -18.09
C ASN A 42 -15.54 -0.11 -17.40
N GLU A 43 -16.25 0.21 -16.31
CA GLU A 43 -17.05 -0.72 -15.50
C GLU A 43 -16.27 -1.86 -14.84
N LYS A 44 -14.93 -1.82 -14.91
CA LYS A 44 -14.04 -2.80 -14.28
C LYS A 44 -13.30 -2.17 -13.11
N ALA A 45 -13.19 -2.94 -12.02
CA ALA A 45 -12.44 -2.56 -10.83
C ALA A 45 -11.11 -3.33 -10.79
N PHE A 46 -10.01 -2.60 -10.68
CA PHE A 46 -8.66 -3.14 -10.65
C PHE A 46 -7.96 -2.73 -9.36
N PRO A 47 -7.62 -3.67 -8.47
CA PRO A 47 -6.81 -3.38 -7.30
C PRO A 47 -5.33 -3.24 -7.71
N ILE A 48 -4.69 -2.14 -7.32
CA ILE A 48 -3.30 -1.81 -7.62
C ILE A 48 -2.55 -1.58 -6.32
N LYS A 49 -1.39 -2.20 -6.21
CA LYS A 49 -0.45 -1.99 -5.11
C LYS A 49 0.53 -0.88 -5.46
N MET A 50 0.72 0.04 -4.53
CA MET A 50 1.57 1.20 -4.68
C MET A 50 2.39 1.43 -3.42
N GLU A 51 3.46 2.20 -3.57
CA GLU A 51 4.23 2.69 -2.42
C GLU A 51 3.37 3.66 -1.59
N PRO A 52 3.59 3.74 -0.27
CA PRO A 52 2.93 4.75 0.54
C PRO A 52 3.26 6.15 0.05
N TYR A 53 2.30 7.07 0.22
CA TYR A 53 2.37 8.44 -0.31
C TYR A 53 2.43 8.57 -1.84
N ALA A 54 2.15 7.48 -2.58
CA ALA A 54 2.09 7.54 -4.04
C ALA A 54 1.04 8.55 -4.52
N THR A 55 1.33 9.15 -5.68
CA THR A 55 0.49 10.18 -6.27
C THR A 55 -0.45 9.63 -7.33
N MET A 56 -1.50 10.39 -7.65
CA MET A 56 -2.39 10.07 -8.75
C MET A 56 -1.66 9.98 -10.09
N ARG A 57 -0.64 10.81 -10.31
CA ARG A 57 0.23 10.71 -11.49
C ARG A 57 0.91 9.34 -11.61
N GLU A 58 1.47 8.83 -10.51
CA GLU A 58 2.11 7.50 -10.47
C GLU A 58 1.11 6.36 -10.66
N LEU A 59 -0.14 6.54 -10.21
CA LEU A 59 -1.20 5.56 -10.47
C LEU A 59 -1.55 5.52 -11.97
N LEU A 60 -1.69 6.69 -12.61
CA LEU A 60 -2.04 6.80 -14.02
C LEU A 60 -0.94 6.27 -14.96
N THR A 61 0.33 6.23 -14.52
CA THR A 61 1.41 5.61 -15.31
C THR A 61 1.46 4.09 -15.19
N LYS A 62 0.92 3.52 -14.10
CA LYS A 62 0.82 2.07 -13.89
C LYS A 62 -0.42 1.45 -14.51
N VAL A 63 -1.50 2.22 -14.67
CA VAL A 63 -2.76 1.75 -15.25
C VAL A 63 -2.71 1.91 -16.77
N GLU A 64 -3.03 0.86 -17.52
CA GLU A 64 -3.27 0.96 -18.96
C GLU A 64 -4.62 1.65 -19.21
N LEU A 65 -4.58 2.97 -19.40
CA LEU A 65 -5.75 3.80 -19.69
C LEU A 65 -5.86 4.09 -21.20
N GLY A 66 -7.09 4.16 -21.71
CA GLY A 66 -7.36 4.56 -23.08
C GLY A 66 -7.26 6.07 -23.33
N ASN A 67 -7.28 6.46 -24.61
CA ASN A 67 -7.27 7.87 -25.04
C ASN A 67 -8.59 8.62 -24.76
N ASP A 68 -9.60 7.90 -24.27
CA ASP A 68 -10.91 8.38 -23.88
C ASP A 68 -10.94 8.97 -22.47
N VAL A 69 -9.85 8.91 -21.69
CA VAL A 69 -9.80 9.47 -20.34
C VAL A 69 -9.78 11.00 -20.35
N ASP A 70 -10.56 11.60 -19.44
CA ASP A 70 -10.62 13.02 -19.20
C ASP A 70 -9.64 13.45 -18.10
N LEU A 71 -8.39 13.68 -18.50
CA LEU A 71 -7.30 14.05 -17.58
C LEU A 71 -7.53 15.40 -16.87
N GLN A 72 -8.38 16.28 -17.41
CA GLN A 72 -8.62 17.61 -16.81
C GLN A 72 -9.43 17.53 -15.52
N LYS A 73 -10.20 16.47 -15.33
CA LYS A 73 -11.00 16.22 -14.11
C LYS A 73 -10.22 15.52 -13.01
N LEU A 74 -8.98 15.13 -13.27
CA LEU A 74 -8.12 14.45 -12.32
C LEU A 74 -7.09 15.42 -11.73
N ASN A 75 -6.91 15.38 -10.42
CA ASN A 75 -5.81 16.09 -9.77
C ASN A 75 -4.56 15.16 -9.73
N PRO A 76 -3.52 15.43 -10.53
CA PRO A 76 -2.34 14.57 -10.61
C PRO A 76 -1.49 14.56 -9.33
N GLU A 77 -1.60 15.61 -8.51
CA GLU A 77 -0.81 15.79 -7.27
C GLU A 77 -1.51 15.22 -6.03
N ARG A 78 -2.73 14.68 -6.19
CA ARG A 78 -3.44 14.03 -5.09
C ARG A 78 -2.64 12.83 -4.59
N ILE A 79 -2.32 12.84 -3.30
CA ILE A 79 -1.73 11.70 -2.58
C ILE A 79 -2.80 10.64 -2.35
N LEU A 80 -2.43 9.38 -2.55
CA LEU A 80 -3.30 8.23 -2.38
C LEU A 80 -3.15 7.60 -1.01
N SER A 81 -4.28 7.15 -0.47
CA SER A 81 -4.35 6.43 0.81
C SER A 81 -4.71 4.96 0.60
N HIS A 82 -4.38 4.13 1.59
CA HIS A 82 -4.77 2.72 1.56
C HIS A 82 -6.29 2.58 1.49
N ARG A 83 -6.76 1.71 0.57
CA ARG A 83 -8.17 1.43 0.26
C ARG A 83 -8.92 2.57 -0.43
N ASP A 84 -8.19 3.55 -0.98
CA ASP A 84 -8.81 4.56 -1.84
C ASP A 84 -9.48 3.89 -3.06
N VAL A 85 -10.65 4.43 -3.43
CA VAL A 85 -11.37 4.04 -4.65
C VAL A 85 -11.36 5.22 -5.61
N ILE A 86 -10.79 5.02 -6.79
CA ILE A 86 -10.55 6.06 -7.79
C ILE A 86 -11.36 5.72 -9.03
N SER A 87 -12.36 6.55 -9.34
CA SER A 87 -13.10 6.45 -10.60
C SER A 87 -12.41 7.30 -11.66
N ILE A 88 -12.00 6.68 -12.77
CA ILE A 88 -11.36 7.38 -13.88
C ILE A 88 -12.45 7.97 -14.79
N PRO A 89 -12.55 9.29 -14.94
CA PRO A 89 -13.54 9.92 -15.79
C PRO A 89 -13.21 9.69 -17.27
N VAL A 90 -14.21 9.32 -18.05
CA VAL A 90 -14.13 9.25 -19.52
C VAL A 90 -14.72 10.52 -20.15
N LYS A 91 -14.17 10.92 -21.29
CA LYS A 91 -14.65 12.04 -22.11
C LYS A 91 -16.08 11.71 -22.54
N GLN A 92 -17.05 12.42 -21.99
CA GLN A 92 -18.42 12.35 -22.47
C GLN A 92 -18.46 12.97 -23.88
N ARG A 93 -18.84 12.17 -24.88
CA ARG A 93 -19.28 12.75 -26.15
C ARG A 93 -20.62 13.42 -25.87
N THR A 94 -20.62 14.74 -25.77
CA THR A 94 -21.87 15.53 -25.77
C THR A 94 -22.58 15.26 -27.09
N TYR A 95 -23.58 14.39 -27.09
CA TYR A 95 -24.54 14.31 -28.18
C TYR A 95 -25.40 15.57 -28.08
N LEU A 96 -25.01 16.61 -28.80
CA LEU A 96 -25.87 17.77 -29.05
C LEU A 96 -27.05 17.25 -29.89
N SER A 97 -28.15 16.95 -29.21
CA SER A 97 -29.44 16.68 -29.86
C SER A 97 -29.94 18.03 -30.39
N PHE A 98 -29.74 18.27 -31.67
CA PHE A 98 -30.40 19.38 -32.37
C PHE A 98 -31.86 18.97 -32.56
N ASN A 99 -32.75 19.69 -31.89
CA ASN A 99 -34.20 19.59 -32.02
C ASN A 99 -34.70 20.75 -32.87
#